data_AF-A0A965DBF0-F1
#
_entry.id   AF-A0A965DBF0-F1
#
_cell.length_a   1.000
_cell.length_b   1.000
_cell.length_c   1.000
_cell.angle_alpha   90.00
_cell.angle_beta   90.00
_cell.angle_gamma   90.00
#
_symmetry.space_group_name_H-M   'P 1'
#
loop_
_entity.id
_entity.type
_entity.pdbx_description
1 polymer ?
#
loop_
_entity_poly.entity_id
_entity_poly.type
_entity_poly.pdbx_seq_one_letter_code
_entity_poly.pdbx_strand_id
1 'polypeptide(L)'
;MTFGGAYPDEMMEMEAELSAKLRATSRLSATNMPVAAALVRETGAFALADPFSAEQAVRMGGVTFRKIQQELKYHIAVITPGPERLTLHAFELAEILAAQVTERVNQVKAYL
;
A
#
# COMPACT_ATOMS: atom_id res chain seq x y z
N MET A 1 7.06 9.99 -5.32
CA MET A 1 7.49 8.72 -5.93
C MET A 1 6.28 7.83 -6.16
N THR A 2 6.26 7.05 -7.24
CA THR A 2 5.19 6.07 -7.54
C THR A 2 5.72 4.65 -7.40
N PHE A 3 4.84 3.73 -7.00
CA PHE A 3 5.14 2.32 -6.81
C PHE A 3 4.98 1.55 -8.12
N GLY A 4 6.03 0.90 -8.62
CA GLY A 4 5.90 -0.13 -9.67
C GLY A 4 5.52 0.31 -11.08
N GLY A 5 5.46 1.62 -11.39
CA GLY A 5 4.99 2.11 -12.70
C GLY A 5 3.46 1.97 -12.91
N ALA A 6 2.75 1.36 -11.96
CA ALA A 6 1.30 1.42 -11.85
C ALA A 6 0.93 2.70 -11.10
N TYR A 7 0.04 3.48 -11.68
CA TYR A 7 -0.32 4.76 -11.11
C TYR A 7 -1.55 4.62 -10.19
N PRO A 8 -1.67 5.47 -9.15
CA PRO A 8 -2.68 5.29 -8.11
C PRO A 8 -4.13 5.39 -8.59
N ASP A 9 -4.37 5.97 -9.76
CA ASP A 9 -5.69 6.10 -10.38
C ASP A 9 -6.29 4.74 -10.79
N GLU A 10 -5.47 3.74 -11.12
CA GLU A 10 -5.97 2.37 -11.38
C GLU A 10 -6.02 1.52 -10.10
N MET A 11 -5.20 1.82 -9.09
CA MET A 11 -5.05 0.99 -7.88
C MET A 11 -5.85 1.48 -6.66
N MET A 12 -6.23 2.75 -6.58
CA MET A 12 -6.71 3.37 -5.31
C MET A 12 -7.93 4.29 -5.47
N GLU A 13 -8.69 4.18 -6.57
CA GLU A 13 -9.78 5.12 -6.92
C GLU A 13 -9.37 6.60 -6.73
N MET A 14 -8.10 6.92 -7.00
CA MET A 14 -7.58 8.27 -6.81
C MET A 14 -8.18 9.20 -7.87
N GLU A 15 -8.56 10.41 -7.47
CA GLU A 15 -9.06 11.42 -8.40
C GLU A 15 -8.06 11.62 -9.57
N ALA A 16 -8.54 11.55 -10.81
CA ALA A 16 -7.70 11.56 -12.00
C ALA A 16 -6.84 12.84 -12.11
N GLU A 17 -7.40 14.00 -11.71
CA GLU A 17 -6.66 15.26 -11.72
C GLU A 17 -5.50 15.26 -10.72
N LEU A 18 -5.74 14.74 -9.51
CA LEU A 18 -4.70 14.58 -8.50
C LEU A 18 -3.62 13.60 -8.94
N SER A 19 -4.00 12.46 -9.52
CA SER A 19 -3.02 11.51 -10.06
C SER A 19 -2.16 12.17 -11.14
N ALA A 20 -2.77 12.89 -12.09
CA ALA A 20 -2.03 13.60 -13.14
C ALA A 20 -1.04 14.63 -12.58
N LYS A 21 -1.43 15.38 -11.55
CA LYS A 21 -0.54 16.32 -10.84
C LYS A 21 0.63 15.61 -10.15
N LEU A 22 0.36 14.48 -9.48
CA LEU A 22 1.40 13.66 -8.85
C LEU A 22 2.36 13.07 -9.88
N ARG A 23 1.86 12.62 -11.04
CA ARG A 23 2.69 12.12 -12.14
C ARG A 23 3.62 13.20 -12.69
N ALA A 24 3.07 14.38 -12.98
CA ALA A 24 3.84 15.50 -13.54
C ALA A 24 4.95 15.99 -12.60
N THR A 25 4.81 15.75 -11.29
CA THR A 25 5.76 16.22 -10.26
C THR A 25 6.63 15.10 -9.68
N SER A 26 6.34 13.83 -9.98
CA SER A 26 7.10 12.69 -9.48
C SER A 26 8.41 12.51 -10.25
N ARG A 27 9.52 12.90 -9.61
CA ARG A 27 10.88 12.83 -10.19
C ARG A 27 11.56 11.46 -10.07
N LEU A 28 11.05 10.58 -9.20
CA LEU A 28 11.67 9.29 -8.86
C LEU A 28 10.58 8.22 -8.76
N SER A 29 10.86 7.01 -9.24
CA SER A 29 9.99 5.85 -9.11
C SER A 29 10.77 4.70 -8.46
N ALA A 30 10.10 3.95 -7.60
CA ALA A 30 10.67 2.77 -6.96
C ALA A 30 9.66 1.63 -7.05
N THR A 31 10.12 0.43 -7.34
CA THR A 31 9.25 -0.74 -7.53
C THR A 31 9.08 -1.57 -6.26
N ASN A 32 9.76 -1.20 -5.17
CA ASN A 32 9.64 -1.85 -3.87
C ASN A 32 9.83 -0.84 -2.72
N MET A 33 9.26 -1.16 -1.56
CA MET A 33 9.25 -0.26 -0.40
C MET A 33 10.63 -0.03 0.22
N PRO A 34 11.54 -1.02 0.30
CA PRO A 34 12.87 -0.77 0.85
C PRO A 34 13.66 0.28 0.07
N VAL A 35 13.64 0.19 -1.26
CA VAL A 35 14.29 1.19 -2.13
C VAL A 35 13.57 2.52 -2.03
N ALA A 36 12.23 2.53 -1.97
CA ALA A 36 11.47 3.76 -1.79
C ALA A 36 11.83 4.47 -0.47
N ALA A 37 11.90 3.73 0.64
CA ALA A 37 12.24 4.27 1.97
C ALA A 37 13.66 4.84 1.99
N ALA A 38 14.63 4.12 1.41
CA ALA A 38 15.99 4.61 1.29
C ALA A 38 16.06 5.90 0.46
N LEU A 39 15.40 5.96 -0.70
CA LEU A 39 15.37 7.16 -1.53
C LEU A 39 14.74 8.36 -0.80
N VAL A 40 13.63 8.18 -0.08
CA VAL A 40 13.03 9.24 0.74
C VAL A 40 14.03 9.75 1.77
N ARG A 41 14.72 8.83 2.47
CA ARG A 41 15.72 9.16 3.49
C ARG A 41 16.90 9.94 2.93
N GLU A 42 17.47 9.50 1.81
CA GLU A 42 18.70 10.08 1.25
C GLU A 42 18.45 11.36 0.44
N THR A 43 17.28 11.48 -0.22
CA THR A 43 17.00 12.59 -1.14
C THR A 43 16.10 13.67 -0.55
N GLY A 44 15.40 13.39 0.56
CA GLY A 44 14.38 14.25 1.13
C GLY A 44 13.09 14.35 0.28
N ALA A 45 12.98 13.58 -0.80
CA ALA A 45 11.77 13.52 -1.61
C ALA A 45 10.65 12.78 -0.87
N PHE A 46 9.40 13.19 -1.07
CA PHE A 46 8.24 12.53 -0.46
C PHE A 46 7.74 11.35 -1.31
N ALA A 47 7.17 10.34 -0.64
CA ALA A 47 6.53 9.19 -1.26
C ALA A 47 5.09 9.04 -0.76
N LEU A 48 4.22 8.58 -1.66
CA LEU A 48 2.89 8.10 -1.33
C LEU A 48 2.94 6.57 -1.33
N ALA A 49 2.43 5.95 -0.28
CA ALA A 49 2.37 4.51 -0.11
C ALA A 49 1.10 4.14 0.65
N ASP A 50 0.63 2.91 0.49
CA ASP A 50 -0.43 2.39 1.33
C ASP A 50 0.03 2.31 2.81
N PRO A 51 -0.89 2.29 3.78
CA PRO A 51 -0.53 2.34 5.20
C PRO A 51 0.37 1.19 5.67
N PHE A 52 0.24 -0.01 5.09
CA PHE A 52 1.03 -1.18 5.49
C PHE A 52 2.47 -1.04 5.02
N SER A 53 2.64 -0.65 3.76
CA SER A 53 3.93 -0.30 3.16
C SER A 53 4.62 0.85 3.91
N ALA A 54 3.87 1.89 4.28
CA ALA A 54 4.40 3.03 5.03
C ALA A 54 4.90 2.61 6.43
N GLU A 55 4.19 1.72 7.11
CA GLU A 55 4.63 1.16 8.38
C GLU A 55 5.95 0.39 8.24
N GLN A 56 6.09 -0.44 7.19
CA GLN A 56 7.35 -1.13 6.92
C GLN A 56 8.50 -0.14 6.70
N ALA A 57 8.27 0.93 5.95
CA ALA A 57 9.28 1.96 5.72
C ALA A 57 9.72 2.64 7.03
N VAL A 58 8.79 2.97 7.93
CA VAL A 58 9.13 3.55 9.24
C VAL A 58 9.93 2.57 10.10
N ARG A 59 9.61 1.27 10.07
CA ARG A 59 10.37 0.24 10.79
C ARG A 59 11.82 0.11 10.29
N MET A 60 12.10 0.47 9.03
CA MET A 60 13.46 0.53 8.50
C MET A 60 14.28 1.73 9.02
N GLY A 61 13.63 2.72 9.62
CA GLY A 61 14.26 3.89 10.22
C GLY A 61 14.64 5.00 9.23
N GLY A 62 14.75 6.23 9.76
CA GLY A 62 15.14 7.42 8.98
C GLY A 62 14.05 8.05 8.13
N VAL A 63 12.82 7.53 8.19
CA VAL A 63 11.62 8.13 7.57
C VAL A 63 10.46 8.17 8.55
N THR A 64 9.48 9.03 8.30
CA THR A 64 8.21 9.10 9.06
C THR A 64 7.04 9.02 8.10
N PHE A 65 5.89 8.54 8.56
CA PHE A 65 4.66 8.58 7.78
C PHE A 65 3.70 9.64 8.34
N ARG A 66 2.89 10.24 7.46
CA ARG A 66 1.79 11.15 7.82
C ARG A 66 0.56 10.76 7.02
N LYS A 67 -0.59 10.77 7.68
CA LYS A 67 -1.89 10.59 7.03
C LYS A 67 -2.13 11.75 6.07
N ILE A 68 -2.55 11.46 4.84
CA ILE A 68 -3.09 12.46 3.94
C ILE A 68 -4.56 12.71 4.32
N GLN A 69 -5.03 13.96 4.27
CA GLN A 69 -6.39 14.30 4.67
C GLN A 69 -7.47 13.74 3.72
N GLN A 70 -7.08 13.27 2.55
CA GLN A 70 -7.99 12.70 1.56
C GLN A 70 -8.32 11.24 1.87
N GLU A 71 -9.59 10.89 1.71
CA GLU A 71 -10.04 9.51 1.76
C GLU A 71 -9.67 8.79 0.45
N LEU A 72 -8.70 7.87 0.52
CA LEU A 72 -8.38 6.94 -0.56
C LEU A 72 -8.94 5.57 -0.23
N LYS A 73 -9.68 4.97 -1.18
CA LYS A 73 -10.20 3.61 -1.02
C LYS A 73 -9.20 2.63 -1.61
N TYR A 74 -8.59 1.83 -0.75
CA TYR A 74 -7.69 0.76 -1.15
C TYR A 74 -8.37 -0.60 -0.97
N HIS A 75 -8.49 -1.34 -2.06
CA HIS A 75 -9.09 -2.68 -2.05
C HIS A 75 -7.99 -3.73 -1.91
N ILE A 76 -8.07 -4.54 -0.85
CA ILE A 76 -7.20 -5.70 -0.64
C ILE A 76 -8.06 -6.95 -0.76
N ALA A 77 -7.56 -7.93 -1.51
CA ALA A 77 -8.22 -9.21 -1.70
C ALA A 77 -7.22 -10.36 -1.53
N VAL A 78 -7.70 -11.47 -0.97
CA VAL A 78 -6.98 -12.75 -0.97
C VAL A 78 -7.41 -13.50 -2.23
N ILE A 79 -6.45 -13.92 -3.05
CA ILE A 79 -6.71 -14.69 -4.28
C ILE A 79 -6.26 -16.13 -4.01
N THR A 80 -7.18 -17.07 -4.20
CA THR A 80 -6.94 -18.51 -4.05
C THR A 80 -7.46 -19.27 -5.27
N PRO A 81 -7.02 -20.54 -5.49
CA PRO A 81 -7.67 -21.41 -6.47
C PRO A 81 -9.17 -21.60 -6.20
N GLY A 82 -9.92 -22.19 -7.14
CA GLY A 82 -11.33 -22.53 -6.91
C GLY A 82 -11.50 -23.61 -5.83
N PRO A 83 -12.69 -23.72 -5.20
CA PRO A 83 -12.97 -24.71 -4.16
C PRO A 83 -12.66 -26.16 -4.58
N GLU A 84 -12.76 -26.46 -5.87
CA GLU A 84 -12.45 -27.77 -6.46
C GLU A 84 -10.96 -28.13 -6.44
N ARG A 85 -10.07 -27.15 -6.20
CA ARG A 85 -8.61 -27.33 -6.13
C ARG A 85 -8.03 -27.01 -4.76
N LEU A 86 -8.82 -26.49 -3.82
CA LEU A 86 -8.37 -26.22 -2.46
C LEU A 86 -8.54 -27.44 -1.57
N THR A 87 -7.51 -27.74 -0.79
CA THR A 87 -7.66 -28.59 0.38
C THR A 87 -8.42 -27.81 1.47
N LEU A 88 -9.08 -28.53 2.38
CA LEU A 88 -9.75 -27.92 3.53
C LEU A 88 -8.81 -26.99 4.32
N HIS A 89 -7.58 -27.43 4.57
CA HIS A 89 -6.59 -26.62 5.28
C HIS A 89 -6.16 -25.36 4.53
N ALA A 90 -6.03 -25.42 3.20
CA ALA A 90 -5.74 -24.24 2.41
C ALA A 90 -6.91 -23.24 2.45
N PHE A 91 -8.14 -23.74 2.54
CA PHE A 91 -9.34 -22.91 2.64
C PHE A 91 -9.42 -22.25 4.02
N GLU A 92 -9.23 -23.02 5.09
CA GLU A 92 -9.14 -22.51 6.46
C GLU A 92 -8.05 -21.45 6.58
N LEU A 93 -6.88 -21.68 5.98
CA LEU A 93 -5.80 -20.69 5.95
C LEU A 93 -6.20 -19.41 5.21
N ALA A 94 -6.89 -19.52 4.07
CA ALA A 94 -7.36 -18.35 3.33
C ALA A 94 -8.34 -17.49 4.13
N GLU A 95 -9.28 -18.14 4.83
CA GLU A 95 -10.23 -17.47 5.72
C GLU A 95 -9.53 -16.79 6.90
N ILE A 96 -8.54 -17.46 7.52
CA ILE A 96 -7.72 -16.87 8.59
C ILE A 96 -6.99 -15.64 8.07
N LEU A 97 -6.37 -15.72 6.89
CA LEU A 97 -5.65 -14.59 6.28
C LEU A 97 -6.61 -13.43 5.98
N ALA A 98 -7.79 -13.71 5.42
CA ALA A 98 -8.80 -12.69 5.15
C ALA A 98 -9.22 -11.98 6.45
N ALA A 99 -9.52 -12.73 7.51
CA ALA A 99 -9.88 -12.20 8.81
C ALA A 99 -8.76 -11.33 9.42
N GLN A 100 -7.50 -11.80 9.37
CA GLN A 100 -6.35 -11.05 9.86
C GLN A 100 -6.12 -9.75 9.09
N VAL A 101 -6.30 -9.77 7.76
CA VAL A 101 -6.21 -8.55 6.93
C VAL A 101 -7.31 -7.57 7.33
N THR A 102 -8.55 -8.03 7.50
CA THR A 102 -9.66 -7.18 7.97
C THR A 102 -9.37 -6.57 9.34
N GLU A 103 -8.88 -7.37 10.29
CA GLU A 103 -8.50 -6.88 11.62
C GLU A 103 -7.40 -5.82 11.53
N ARG A 104 -6.36 -6.07 10.73
CA ARG A 104 -5.26 -5.10 10.56
C ARG A 104 -5.74 -3.80 9.92
N VAL A 105 -6.61 -3.86 8.92
CA VAL A 105 -7.25 -2.66 8.33
C VAL A 105 -7.97 -1.85 9.41
N ASN A 106 -8.74 -2.51 10.28
CA ASN A 106 -9.48 -1.84 11.35
C ASN A 106 -8.55 -1.21 12.40
N GLN A 107 -7.49 -1.91 12.80
CA GLN A 107 -6.48 -1.37 13.72
C GLN A 107 -5.81 -0.12 13.13
N VAL A 108 -5.37 -0.20 11.87
CA VAL A 108 -4.73 0.93 11.18
C VAL A 108 -5.70 2.11 11.08
N LYS A 109 -6.98 1.89 10.73
CA LYS A 109 -8.01 2.94 10.77
C LYS A 109 -8.17 3.60 12.13
N ALA A 110 -7.95 2.88 13.24
CA ALA A 110 -8.07 3.44 14.59
C ALA A 110 -6.89 4.36 14.99
N TYR A 111 -5.71 4.14 14.42
CA TYR A 111 -4.53 5.00 14.65
C TYR A 111 -4.46 6.20 13.69
N LEU A 112 -5.37 6.29 12.72
CA LEU A 112 -5.39 7.26 11.62
C LEU A 112 -6.52 8.28 11.77
#